data_AF-A0A7Y1VTB7-F1
#
_entry.id   AF-A0A7Y1VTB7-F1
#
_cell.length_a   1.000
_cell.length_b   1.000
_cell.length_c   1.000
_cell.angle_alpha   90.00
_cell.angle_beta   90.00
_cell.angle_gamma   90.00
#
_symmetry.space_group_name_H-M   'P 1'
#
loop_
_entity.id
_entity.type
_entity.pdbx_description
1 polymer ?
#
loop_
_entity_poly.entity_id
_entity_poly.type
_entity_poly.pdbx_seq_one_letter_code
_entity_poly.pdbx_strand_id
1 'polypeptide(L)' 'MNLFKRRQEPSPAIQLLTSDGEHTSLHVTFRNGEIHINSDALDQGTYQLIINHGKNRECKPFTIL' A
#
# COMPACT_ATOMS: atom_id res chain seq x y z
N MET A 1 -9.18 -19.34 31.12
CA MET A 1 -8.02 -19.10 30.23
C MET A 1 -8.53 -18.40 28.99
N ASN A 2 -8.43 -17.06 28.93
CA ASN A 2 -9.06 -16.27 27.86
C ASN A 2 -8.18 -16.29 26.60
N LEU A 3 -8.57 -17.10 25.61
CA LEU A 3 -8.04 -17.02 24.25
C LEU A 3 -8.68 -15.84 23.52
N PHE A 4 -8.14 -14.63 23.71
CA PHE A 4 -8.38 -13.57 22.74
C PHE A 4 -7.55 -13.87 21.49
N LYS A 5 -8.13 -14.64 20.55
CA LYS A 5 -7.69 -14.55 19.15
C LYS A 5 -7.99 -13.10 18.74
N ARG A 6 -6.97 -12.24 18.77
CA ARG A 6 -7.04 -10.98 18.02
C ARG A 6 -7.43 -11.39 16.61
N ARG A 7 -8.63 -11.01 16.17
CA ARG A 7 -8.95 -11.05 14.74
C ARG A 7 -7.87 -10.19 14.11
N GLN A 8 -6.91 -10.83 13.46
CA GLN A 8 -5.98 -10.14 12.60
C GLN A 8 -6.87 -9.59 11.50
N GLU A 9 -7.27 -8.32 11.63
CA GLU A 9 -7.94 -7.63 10.54
C GLU A 9 -7.06 -7.83 9.30
N PRO A 10 -7.65 -8.14 8.13
CA PRO A 10 -6.86 -8.32 6.94
C PRO A 10 -6.00 -7.06 6.74
N SER A 11 -4.68 -7.23 6.78
CA SER A 11 -3.76 -6.12 6.49
C SER A 11 -4.18 -5.50 5.17
N PRO A 12 -4.25 -4.16 5.07
CA PRO A 12 -4.71 -3.53 3.84
C PRO A 12 -3.83 -3.97 2.67
N ALA A 13 -4.43 -4.38 1.56
CA ALA A 13 -3.65 -4.72 0.37
C ALA A 13 -3.31 -3.43 -0.36
N ILE A 14 -2.04 -3.02 -0.32
CA ILE A 14 -1.55 -1.84 -1.03
C ILE A 14 -0.94 -2.26 -2.35
N GLN A 15 -1.32 -1.55 -3.41
CA GLN A 15 -0.80 -1.70 -4.75
C GLN A 15 -0.34 -0.34 -5.26
N LEU A 16 0.67 -0.36 -6.10
CA LEU A 16 1.20 0.83 -6.76
C LEU A 16 1.13 0.61 -8.26
N LEU A 17 0.42 1.52 -8.93
CA LEU A 17 0.35 1.57 -10.38
C LEU A 17 1.21 2.71 -10.87
N THR A 18 2.09 2.46 -11.85
CA THR A 18 2.72 3.51 -12.64
C THR A 18 1.66 4.19 -13.51
N SER A 19 1.96 5.42 -13.98
CA SER A 19 1.04 6.21 -14.81
C SER A 19 0.66 5.56 -16.15
N ASP A 20 1.47 4.61 -16.63
CA ASP A 20 1.23 3.81 -17.85
C ASP A 20 0.33 2.58 -17.58
N GLY A 21 -0.06 2.33 -16.33
CA GLY A 21 -0.90 1.21 -15.95
C GLY A 21 -0.13 -0.07 -15.62
N GLU A 22 1.21 -0.04 -15.62
CA GLU A 22 1.99 -1.18 -15.17
C GLU A 22 1.93 -1.36 -13.64
N HIS A 23 1.96 -2.63 -13.22
CA HIS A 23 1.97 -2.99 -11.80
C HIS A 23 3.41 -3.08 -11.32
N THR A 24 3.82 -2.17 -10.44
CA THR A 24 5.10 -2.30 -9.75
C THR A 24 4.88 -3.01 -8.42
N SER A 25 5.55 -4.15 -8.24
CA SER A 25 5.56 -4.85 -6.95
C SER A 25 6.47 -4.10 -5.98
N LEU A 26 5.88 -3.43 -5.00
CA LEU A 26 6.62 -2.73 -3.96
C LEU A 26 6.45 -3.40 -2.61
N HIS A 27 7.54 -3.39 -1.85
CA HIS A 27 7.50 -3.83 -0.46
C HIS A 27 6.87 -2.72 0.37
N VAL A 28 5.63 -2.95 0.80
CA VAL A 28 4.90 -2.01 1.66
C VAL A 28 4.87 -2.58 3.06
N THR A 29 5.32 -1.79 4.03
CA THR A 29 5.31 -2.18 5.44
C THR A 29 4.27 -1.36 6.19
N PHE A 30 3.42 -2.05 6.96
CA PHE A 30 2.49 -1.42 7.89
C PHE A 30 3.07 -1.47 9.29
N ARG A 31 3.24 -0.31 9.92
CA ARG A 31 3.71 -0.23 11.30
C ARG A 31 2.99 0.89 12.04
N ASN A 32 2.33 0.55 13.14
CA ASN A 32 1.67 1.52 14.04
C ASN A 32 0.66 2.47 13.36
N GLY A 33 -0.04 2.01 12.32
CA GLY A 33 -0.99 2.85 11.56
C GLY A 33 -0.34 3.70 10.47
N GLU A 34 0.96 3.57 10.27
CA GLU A 34 1.70 4.20 9.18
C GLU A 34 1.97 3.20 8.05
N ILE A 35 1.96 3.73 6.83
CA ILE A 35 2.34 3.01 5.62
C ILE A 35 3.72 3.52 5.22
N HIS A 36 4.70 2.62 5.21
CA HIS A 36 6.06 2.92 4.77
C HIS A 36 6.27 2.28 3.39
N ILE A 37 6.61 3.11 2.41
CA ILE A 37 6.87 2.70 1.03
C ILE A 37 8.33 3.02 0.74
N ASN A 38 9.14 1.99 0.47
CA ASN A 38 10.49 2.22 -0.05
C ASN A 38 10.37 2.57 -1.53
N SER A 39 10.84 3.75 -1.92
CA SER A 39 10.80 4.25 -3.30
C SER A 39 12.18 4.25 -3.99
N ASP A 40 13.22 3.74 -3.35
CA ASP A 40 14.61 3.79 -3.84
C ASP A 40 14.80 3.07 -5.18
N ALA A 41 13.94 2.07 -5.46
CA ALA A 41 13.95 1.29 -6.70
C ALA A 41 12.93 1.80 -7.74
N LEU A 42 12.30 2.95 -7.50
CA LEU A 42 11.32 3.54 -8.40
C LEU A 42 11.94 4.69 -9.18
N ASP A 43 11.64 4.71 -10.48
CA ASP A 43 12.02 5.82 -11.33
C ASP A 43 11.26 7.10 -10.95
N GLN A 44 11.82 8.24 -11.34
CA GLN A 44 11.09 9.51 -11.27
C GLN A 44 9.83 9.40 -12.13
N GLY A 45 8.70 9.80 -11.57
CA GLY A 45 7.43 9.62 -12.27
C GLY A 45 6.22 9.81 -11.38
N THR A 46 5.05 9.67 -12.01
CA THR A 46 3.76 9.74 -11.32
C THR A 46 3.21 8.35 -11.09
N TYR A 47 2.80 8.10 -9.85
CA TYR A 47 2.31 6.82 -9.39
C TYR A 47 0.93 6.99 -8.76
N GLN A 48 0.12 5.93 -8.81
CA GLN A 48 -1.16 5.82 -8.13
C GLN A 48 -1.03 4.83 -6.97
N LEU A 49 -1.13 5.33 -5.74
CA LEU A 49 -1.23 4.52 -4.54
C LEU A 49 -2.67 4.01 -4.40
N ILE A 50 -2.85 2.70 -4.45
CA ILE A 50 -4.14 2.04 -4.27
C ILE A 50 -4.11 1.32 -2.93
N ILE A 51 -5.00 1.71 -2.02
CA ILE A 51 -5.13 1.12 -0.70
C ILE A 51 -6.47 0.39 -0.61
N ASN A 52 -6.43 -0.93 -0.48
CA ASN A 52 -7.62 -1.76 -0.34
C ASN A 52 -7.84 -2.14 1.14
N HIS A 53 -8.92 -1.62 1.72
CA HIS A 53 -9.39 -1.92 3.07
C HIS A 53 -10.71 -2.70 3.00
N GLY A 54 -10.63 -4.02 2.77
CA GLY A 54 -11.81 -4.88 2.64
C GLY A 54 -12.66 -4.51 1.42
N LYS A 55 -13.83 -3.89 1.65
CA LYS A 55 -14.72 -3.42 0.57
C LYS A 55 -14.41 -2.00 0.09
N ASN A 56 -13.59 -1.26 0.84
CA ASN A 56 -13.22 0.10 0.49
C ASN A 56 -11.92 0.09 -0.30
N ARG A 57 -11.87 0.90 -1.36
CA ARG A 57 -10.69 1.15 -2.18
C ARG A 57 -10.44 2.64 -2.22
N GLU A 58 -9.25 3.04 -1.82
CA GLU A 58 -8.77 4.41 -1.96
C GLU A 58 -7.67 4.48 -3.01
N CYS A 59 -7.70 5.52 -3.84
CA CYS A 59 -6.67 5.80 -4.84
C CYS A 59 -6.14 7.21 -4.61
N LYS A 60 -4.81 7.37 -4.49
CA LYS A 60 -4.15 8.66 -4.28
C LYS A 60 -2.96 8.79 -5.22
N PRO A 61 -2.89 9.83 -6.06
CA PRO A 61 -1.69 10.09 -6.86
C PRO A 61 -0.56 10.62 -5.99
N PHE A 62 0.68 10.28 -6.34
CA PHE A 62 1.89 10.95 -5.85
C PHE A 62 2.97 10.95 -6.93
N THR A 63 3.98 11.81 -6.75
CA THR A 63 5.07 11.98 -7.71
C THR A 63 6.39 11.78 -6.99
N ILE A 64 7.27 10.98 -7.60
CA ILE A 64 8.67 10.86 -7.21
C ILE A 64 9.45 11.84 -8.09
N LEU A 65 10.15 12.78 -7.44
CA LEU A 65 10.95 13.83 -8.06
C LEU A 65 12.44 13.51 -8.01
#